data_AF-A0A5C5VG58-F1
#
_entry.id   AF-A0A5C5VG58-F1
#
_cell.length_a   1.000
_cell.length_b   1.000
_cell.length_c   1.000
_cell.angle_alpha   90.00
_cell.angle_beta   90.00
_cell.angle_gamma   90.00
#
_symmetry.space_group_name_H-M   'P 1'
#
loop_
_entity.id
_entity.type
_entity.pdbx_description
1 polymer ?
#
loop_
_entity_poly.entity_id
_entity_poly.type
_entity_poly.pdbx_seq_one_letter_code
_entity_poly.pdbx_strand_id
1 'polypeptide(L)'
;MHQFPYITDYVNGVFAREKTQWDFILLRPVLLVLYFIVRFISFPLKFVLHRWPLGFEAYLIDFWMAFGMKYLARADAAELFMRHVQIEPLLYQHILRREGVPLASTGRKLNTIDGDYSVGDIRTVLQNRLTIGHDLLSYEVVDRFDKQAFLDNLDHIRSTRPRDHEEWSKAVLESNRKRSLQLLGPTNIVMLVVMTITVFGDLKTTITALNSFGSDSILLWCVKRIYEGNDAVQTDLDFFMQEVSNRGHYNSSAFFSNPSQYLYYHIVFDEVVYDLLRRVPPVPHQAT
;
A
#
# COMPACT_ATOMS: atom_id res chain seq x y z
N MET A 1 1.63 -22.39 -6.89
CA MET A 1 2.66 -21.86 -5.95
C MET A 1 2.39 -22.49 -4.61
N HIS A 2 3.41 -22.65 -3.77
CA HIS A 2 3.21 -22.98 -2.37
C HIS A 2 2.31 -21.90 -1.76
N GLN A 3 1.22 -22.29 -1.10
CA GLN A 3 0.49 -21.38 -0.21
C GLN A 3 1.43 -21.09 0.96
N PHE A 4 1.68 -19.82 1.22
CA PHE A 4 2.58 -19.44 2.29
C PHE A 4 1.77 -19.34 3.58
N PRO A 5 2.16 -20.07 4.64
CA PRO A 5 1.36 -20.16 5.87
C PRO A 5 1.26 -18.83 6.62
N TYR A 6 2.25 -17.93 6.43
CA TYR A 6 2.31 -16.60 7.03
C TYR A 6 1.52 -15.52 6.26
N ILE A 7 0.91 -15.87 5.11
CA ILE A 7 0.08 -14.97 4.31
C ILE A 7 -1.39 -15.33 4.50
N THR A 8 -2.27 -14.33 4.53
CA THR A 8 -3.72 -14.55 4.68
C THR A 8 -4.28 -15.46 3.57
N ASP A 9 -5.30 -16.25 3.91
CA ASP A 9 -6.00 -17.11 2.95
C ASP A 9 -6.58 -16.32 1.77
N TYR A 10 -7.03 -15.09 2.03
CA TYR A 10 -7.53 -14.17 1.01
C TYR A 10 -6.46 -13.88 -0.05
N VAL A 11 -5.29 -13.37 0.38
CA VAL A 11 -4.19 -13.03 -0.54
C VAL A 11 -3.65 -14.27 -1.25
N ASN A 12 -3.45 -15.37 -0.51
CA ASN A 12 -3.04 -16.65 -1.07
C ASN A 12 -4.01 -17.10 -2.18
N GLY A 13 -5.33 -16.97 -1.94
CA GLY A 13 -6.37 -17.29 -2.91
C GLY A 13 -6.32 -16.42 -4.17
N VAL A 14 -6.19 -15.10 -4.00
CA VAL A 14 -6.09 -14.15 -5.12
C VAL A 14 -4.88 -14.47 -6.01
N PHE A 15 -3.70 -14.67 -5.43
CA PHE A 15 -2.48 -14.94 -6.21
C PHE A 15 -2.43 -16.35 -6.78
N ALA A 16 -3.02 -17.34 -6.11
CA ALA A 16 -3.18 -18.68 -6.66
C ALA A 16 -4.02 -18.65 -7.93
N ARG A 17 -5.14 -17.91 -7.94
CA ARG A 17 -5.98 -17.72 -9.11
C ARG A 17 -5.31 -16.91 -10.21
N GLU A 18 -4.55 -15.87 -9.87
CA GLU A 18 -3.88 -15.02 -10.86
C GLU A 18 -2.87 -15.81 -11.72
N LYS A 19 -2.15 -16.75 -11.12
CA LYS A 19 -1.07 -17.50 -11.81
C LYS A 19 -1.52 -18.34 -13.00
N THR A 20 -2.76 -18.81 -12.99
CA THR A 20 -3.30 -19.65 -14.07
C THR A 20 -3.83 -18.80 -15.23
N GLN A 21 -3.71 -17.48 -15.14
CA GLN A 21 -4.37 -16.55 -16.04
C GLN A 21 -3.41 -16.10 -17.13
N TRP A 22 -3.97 -15.87 -18.31
CA TRP A 22 -3.19 -15.56 -19.51
C TRP A 22 -2.36 -14.29 -19.36
N ASP A 23 -2.88 -13.27 -18.66
CA ASP A 23 -2.20 -12.00 -18.46
C ASP A 23 -0.98 -12.16 -17.55
N PHE A 24 -1.06 -13.03 -16.55
CA PHE A 24 0.06 -13.33 -15.68
C PHE A 24 1.16 -14.10 -16.43
N ILE A 25 0.77 -15.02 -17.31
CA ILE A 25 1.71 -15.88 -18.04
C ILE A 25 2.36 -15.13 -19.21
N LEU A 26 1.56 -14.40 -20.00
CA LEU A 26 1.98 -13.82 -21.29
C LEU A 26 2.26 -12.32 -21.21
N LEU A 27 1.38 -11.55 -20.55
CA LEU A 27 1.50 -10.09 -20.52
C LEU A 27 2.54 -9.63 -19.49
N ARG A 28 2.63 -10.26 -18.32
CA ARG A 28 3.56 -9.86 -17.26
C ARG A 28 5.03 -9.83 -17.70
N PRO A 29 5.60 -10.84 -18.38
CA PRO A 29 6.99 -10.77 -18.86
C PRO A 29 7.21 -9.59 -19.81
N VAL A 30 6.25 -9.30 -20.69
CA VAL A 30 6.30 -8.17 -21.61
C VAL A 30 6.27 -6.85 -20.84
N LEU A 31 5.38 -6.71 -19.86
CA LEU A 31 5.31 -5.51 -19.02
C LEU A 31 6.59 -5.29 -18.21
N LEU A 32 7.28 -6.35 -17.78
CA LEU A 32 8.54 -6.25 -17.02
C LEU A 32 9.65 -5.66 -17.90
N VAL A 33 9.79 -6.19 -19.12
CA VAL A 33 10.76 -5.67 -20.10
C VAL A 33 10.39 -4.25 -20.52
N LEU A 34 9.11 -3.98 -20.77
CA LEU A 34 8.63 -2.65 -21.13
C LEU A 34 8.90 -1.64 -20.01
N TYR A 35 8.64 -2.01 -18.75
CA TYR A 35 8.91 -1.16 -17.60
C TYR A 35 10.40 -0.81 -17.51
N PHE A 36 11.28 -1.80 -17.71
CA PHE A 36 12.72 -1.55 -17.76
C PHE A 36 13.10 -0.52 -18.84
N ILE A 37 12.55 -0.64 -20.06
CA ILE A 37 12.80 0.31 -21.16
C ILE A 37 12.24 1.70 -20.83
N VAL A 38 10.99 1.77 -20.39
CA VAL A 38 10.32 3.03 -20.01
C VAL A 38 11.13 3.75 -18.94
N ARG A 39 11.61 3.03 -17.93
CA ARG A 39 12.46 3.57 -16.87
C ARG A 39 13.78 4.12 -17.43
N PHE A 40 14.46 3.33 -18.26
CA PHE A 40 15.76 3.69 -18.84
C PHE A 40 15.68 4.99 -19.67
N ILE A 41 14.55 5.23 -20.34
CA ILE A 41 14.34 6.44 -21.14
C ILE A 41 13.79 7.60 -20.30
N SER A 42 12.77 7.32 -19.47
CA SER A 42 12.04 8.34 -18.73
C SER A 42 12.90 9.01 -17.66
N PHE A 43 13.69 8.25 -16.90
CA PHE A 43 14.49 8.83 -15.80
C PHE A 43 15.53 9.84 -16.27
N PRO A 44 16.40 9.55 -17.26
CA PRO A 44 17.33 10.54 -17.80
C PRO A 44 16.62 11.77 -18.37
N LEU A 45 15.52 11.57 -19.10
CA LEU A 45 14.75 12.67 -19.68
C LEU A 45 14.18 13.58 -18.59
N LYS A 46 13.58 13.01 -17.55
CA LYS A 46 13.04 13.75 -16.40
C LYS A 46 14.13 14.43 -15.59
N PHE A 47 15.29 13.78 -15.44
CA PHE A 47 16.44 14.38 -14.78
C PHE A 47 16.92 15.64 -15.50
N VAL A 48 16.72 15.78 -16.81
CA VAL A 48 17.08 17.00 -17.53
C VAL A 48 15.91 17.99 -17.60
N LEU A 49 14.69 17.52 -17.87
CA LEU A 49 13.57 18.36 -18.30
C LEU A 49 12.42 18.50 -17.30
N HIS A 50 12.27 17.58 -16.34
CA HIS A 50 11.06 17.47 -15.52
C HIS A 50 11.38 17.12 -14.06
N ARG A 51 12.26 17.94 -13.46
CA ARG A 51 12.65 17.83 -12.05
C ARG A 51 11.58 18.34 -11.08
N TRP A 52 10.73 19.24 -11.55
CA TRP A 52 9.77 19.99 -10.74
C TRP A 52 8.35 19.66 -11.18
N PRO A 53 7.39 19.63 -10.24
CA PRO A 53 5.99 19.40 -10.57
C PRO A 53 5.42 20.58 -11.37
N LEU A 54 4.74 20.26 -12.47
CA LEU A 54 4.00 21.19 -13.32
C LEU A 54 2.52 21.30 -12.90
N GLY A 55 2.07 20.48 -11.95
CA GLY A 55 0.78 20.56 -11.27
C GLY A 55 -0.35 19.71 -11.87
N PHE A 56 -0.13 19.11 -13.05
CA PHE A 56 -1.13 18.26 -13.72
C PHE A 56 -0.85 16.76 -13.57
N GLU A 57 0.33 16.37 -13.09
CA GLU A 57 0.81 14.99 -13.03
C GLU A 57 -0.12 14.11 -12.20
N ALA A 58 -0.52 14.62 -11.02
CA ALA A 58 -1.44 13.94 -10.11
C ALA A 58 -2.76 13.57 -10.80
N TYR A 59 -3.30 14.50 -11.58
CA TYR A 59 -4.54 14.28 -12.30
C TYR A 59 -4.37 13.21 -13.40
N LEU A 60 -3.27 13.24 -14.15
CA LEU A 60 -3.01 12.24 -15.19
C LEU A 60 -2.82 10.84 -14.60
N ILE A 61 -2.04 10.72 -13.52
CA ILE A 61 -1.83 9.45 -12.83
C ILE A 61 -3.16 8.89 -12.36
N ASP A 62 -3.94 9.69 -11.64
CA ASP A 62 -5.25 9.27 -11.15
C ASP A 62 -6.24 8.97 -12.27
N PHE A 63 -6.19 9.69 -13.38
CA PHE A 63 -7.02 9.42 -14.55
C PHE A 63 -6.75 8.02 -15.10
N TRP A 64 -5.49 7.68 -15.32
CA TRP A 64 -5.10 6.35 -15.80
C TRP A 64 -5.42 5.25 -14.78
N MET A 65 -5.24 5.54 -13.49
CA MET A 65 -5.58 4.63 -12.40
C MET A 65 -7.08 4.35 -12.32
N ALA A 66 -7.89 5.41 -12.29
CA ALA A 66 -9.34 5.34 -12.35
C ALA A 66 -9.82 4.58 -13.59
N PHE A 67 -9.23 4.86 -14.76
CA PHE A 67 -9.57 4.18 -16.00
C PHE A 67 -9.26 2.68 -15.94
N GLY A 68 -8.05 2.31 -15.51
CA GLY A 68 -7.63 0.92 -15.35
C GLY A 68 -8.50 0.17 -14.36
N MET A 69 -8.75 0.76 -13.19
CA MET A 69 -9.64 0.24 -12.16
C MET A 69 -11.07 0.08 -12.65
N LYS A 70 -11.58 0.96 -13.51
CA LYS A 70 -12.95 0.90 -14.01
C LYS A 70 -13.15 -0.14 -15.10
N TYR A 71 -12.22 -0.23 -16.05
CA TYR A 71 -12.43 -0.91 -17.32
C TYR A 71 -11.54 -2.13 -17.56
N LEU A 72 -10.41 -2.25 -16.88
CA LEU A 72 -9.40 -3.28 -17.17
C LEU A 72 -9.22 -4.28 -16.02
N ALA A 73 -9.29 -3.80 -14.78
CA ALA A 73 -9.02 -4.58 -13.58
C ALA A 73 -10.05 -5.68 -13.32
N ARG A 74 -9.60 -6.89 -12.97
CA ARG A 74 -10.50 -7.90 -12.41
C ARG A 74 -11.07 -7.46 -11.06
N ALA A 75 -12.23 -8.03 -10.71
CA ALA A 75 -12.89 -7.76 -9.44
C ALA A 75 -11.96 -8.03 -8.25
N ASP A 76 -11.31 -9.20 -8.21
CA ASP A 76 -10.35 -9.56 -7.14
C ASP A 76 -9.19 -8.56 -7.03
N ALA A 77 -8.71 -8.07 -8.17
CA ALA A 77 -7.61 -7.12 -8.22
C ALA A 77 -8.07 -5.73 -7.74
N ALA A 78 -9.21 -5.25 -8.24
CA ALA A 78 -9.80 -4.00 -7.81
C ALA A 78 -10.14 -4.00 -6.31
N GLU A 79 -10.59 -5.14 -5.78
CA GLU A 79 -10.86 -5.32 -4.37
C GLU A 79 -9.58 -5.26 -3.53
N LEU A 80 -8.52 -5.97 -3.92
CA LEU A 80 -7.24 -5.93 -3.22
C LEU A 80 -6.69 -4.49 -3.14
N PHE A 81 -6.76 -3.74 -4.25
CA PHE A 81 -6.34 -2.32 -4.26
C PHE A 81 -7.21 -1.44 -3.36
N MET A 82 -8.53 -1.65 -3.36
CA MET A 82 -9.46 -0.89 -2.51
C MET A 82 -9.21 -1.18 -1.03
N ARG A 83 -8.95 -2.46 -0.70
CA ARG A 83 -8.61 -2.87 0.66
C ARG A 83 -7.31 -2.23 1.10
N HIS A 84 -6.26 -2.22 0.29
CA HIS A 84 -5.00 -1.54 0.64
C HIS A 84 -5.19 -0.03 0.89
N VAL A 85 -5.91 0.67 0.00
CA VAL A 85 -6.22 2.11 0.15
C VAL A 85 -6.89 2.42 1.49
N GLN A 86 -7.67 1.48 2.01
CA GLN A 86 -8.38 1.61 3.26
C GLN A 86 -7.54 1.10 4.45
N ILE A 87 -6.93 -0.07 4.34
CA ILE A 87 -6.22 -0.72 5.45
C ILE A 87 -5.03 0.12 5.91
N GLU A 88 -4.21 0.63 4.98
CA GLU A 88 -3.00 1.37 5.33
C GLU A 88 -3.23 2.53 6.31
N PRO A 89 -4.15 3.50 6.06
CA PRO A 89 -4.43 4.56 7.03
C PRO A 89 -4.99 4.03 8.35
N LEU A 90 -5.74 2.92 8.37
CA LEU A 90 -6.21 2.30 9.62
C LEU A 90 -5.07 1.75 10.46
N LEU A 91 -4.07 1.14 9.81
CA LEU A 91 -2.87 0.65 10.47
C LEU A 91 -2.07 1.82 11.06
N TYR A 92 -1.89 2.90 10.30
CA TYR A 92 -1.20 4.10 10.79
C TYR A 92 -1.95 4.77 11.95
N GLN A 93 -3.28 4.91 11.87
CA GLN A 93 -4.10 5.40 12.98
C GLN A 93 -3.92 4.53 14.24
N HIS A 94 -3.82 3.21 14.08
CA HIS A 94 -3.67 2.29 15.19
C HIS A 94 -2.32 2.43 15.89
N ILE A 95 -1.21 2.52 15.15
CA ILE A 95 0.13 2.68 15.74
C ILE A 95 0.38 4.09 16.28
N LEU A 96 -0.36 5.10 15.82
CA LEU A 96 -0.27 6.48 16.33
C LEU A 96 -1.23 6.75 17.50
N ARG A 97 -1.99 5.74 17.94
CA ARG A 97 -3.03 5.89 18.96
C ARG A 97 -2.43 6.24 20.32
N ARG A 98 -3.08 7.17 21.03
CA ARG A 98 -2.72 7.57 22.39
C ARG A 98 -3.90 7.41 23.32
N GLU A 99 -3.64 6.98 24.54
CA GLU A 99 -4.65 6.86 25.57
C GLU A 99 -5.27 8.23 25.88
N GLY A 100 -6.60 8.29 26.00
CA GLY A 100 -7.34 9.53 26.30
C GLY A 100 -7.44 10.53 25.14
N VAL A 101 -6.82 10.28 23.99
CA VAL A 101 -6.93 11.15 22.80
C VAL A 101 -7.91 10.51 21.80
N PRO A 102 -9.03 11.19 21.46
CA PRO A 102 -9.94 10.68 20.44
C PRO A 102 -9.27 10.66 19.07
N LEU A 103 -9.68 9.71 18.22
CA LEU A 103 -9.25 9.67 16.82
C LEU A 103 -9.64 10.99 16.13
N ALA A 104 -8.65 11.68 15.58
CA ALA A 104 -8.91 12.85 14.77
C ALA A 104 -9.64 12.43 13.48
N SER A 105 -10.59 13.26 13.05
CA SER A 105 -11.16 13.17 11.71
C SER A 105 -10.99 14.53 11.07
N THR A 106 -10.22 14.59 9.98
CA THR A 106 -10.01 15.85 9.25
C THR A 106 -11.15 16.15 8.30
N GLY A 107 -12.03 15.17 8.04
CA GLY A 107 -13.08 15.25 7.01
C GLY A 107 -12.53 15.31 5.58
N ARG A 108 -11.20 15.24 5.39
CA ARG A 108 -10.58 15.18 4.06
C ARG A 108 -10.81 13.81 3.46
N LYS A 109 -11.28 13.77 2.21
CA LYS A 109 -11.51 12.52 1.49
C LYS A 109 -10.18 11.97 0.98
N LEU A 110 -9.95 10.68 1.19
CA LEU A 110 -8.88 9.87 0.57
C LEU A 110 -7.45 10.42 0.74
N ASN A 111 -7.23 11.26 1.74
CA ASN A 111 -5.94 11.89 2.00
C ASN A 111 -5.79 12.09 3.50
N THR A 112 -4.53 12.10 3.93
CA THR A 112 -4.11 12.18 5.33
C THR A 112 -4.51 10.97 6.14
N ILE A 113 -3.71 10.60 7.15
CA ILE A 113 -3.97 9.41 7.97
C ILE A 113 -5.35 9.47 8.61
N ASP A 114 -5.82 10.67 8.98
CA ASP A 114 -7.10 10.94 9.62
C ASP A 114 -8.25 11.24 8.62
N GLY A 115 -8.07 10.84 7.36
CA GLY A 115 -9.04 11.07 6.28
C GLY A 115 -10.22 10.09 6.27
N ASP A 116 -11.22 10.41 5.44
CA ASP A 116 -12.33 9.51 5.11
C ASP A 116 -12.03 8.75 3.81
N TYR A 117 -11.86 7.43 3.94
CA TYR A 117 -11.49 6.52 2.85
C TYR A 117 -12.69 5.79 2.22
N SER A 118 -13.90 6.34 2.36
CA SER A 118 -15.08 5.91 1.62
C SER A 118 -14.97 6.27 0.14
N VAL A 119 -14.85 5.26 -0.73
CA VAL A 119 -14.77 5.43 -2.19
C VAL A 119 -16.12 5.17 -2.84
N GLY A 120 -16.95 6.21 -2.86
CA GLY A 120 -18.31 6.16 -3.43
C GLY A 120 -18.32 6.06 -4.95
N ASP A 121 -17.42 6.78 -5.63
CA ASP A 121 -17.33 6.79 -7.09
C ASP A 121 -15.94 7.17 -7.59
N ILE A 122 -15.73 7.02 -8.90
CA ILE A 122 -14.46 7.28 -9.57
C ILE A 122 -14.13 8.78 -9.64
N ARG A 123 -15.14 9.64 -9.65
CA ARG A 123 -14.92 11.09 -9.65
C ARG A 123 -14.30 11.52 -8.32
N THR A 124 -14.70 10.88 -7.22
CA THR A 124 -14.12 11.10 -5.89
C THR A 124 -12.64 10.75 -5.87
N VAL A 125 -12.23 9.66 -6.53
CA VAL A 125 -10.81 9.30 -6.70
C VAL A 125 -10.05 10.43 -7.40
N LEU A 126 -10.54 10.87 -8.57
CA LEU A 126 -9.89 11.90 -9.40
C LEU A 126 -9.81 13.27 -8.72
N GLN A 127 -10.87 13.67 -8.02
CA GLN A 127 -10.94 14.97 -7.36
C GLN A 127 -10.01 15.07 -6.16
N ASN A 128 -9.74 13.93 -5.50
CA ASN A 128 -8.94 13.87 -4.28
C ASN A 128 -7.52 13.38 -4.51
N ARG A 129 -7.07 13.17 -5.77
CA ARG A 129 -5.67 12.82 -6.06
C ARG A 129 -5.21 11.57 -5.31
N LEU A 130 -6.08 10.55 -5.24
CA LEU A 130 -5.91 9.36 -4.41
C LEU A 130 -4.53 8.74 -4.56
N THR A 131 -4.02 8.52 -5.78
CA THR A 131 -2.79 7.71 -5.95
C THR A 131 -1.59 8.38 -5.28
N ILE A 132 -1.36 9.66 -5.57
CA ILE A 132 -0.26 10.41 -4.95
C ILE A 132 -0.57 10.73 -3.49
N GLY A 133 -1.81 11.09 -3.18
CA GLY A 133 -2.23 11.41 -1.82
C GLY A 133 -2.07 10.25 -0.84
N HIS A 134 -2.32 9.03 -1.34
CA HIS A 134 -2.14 7.78 -0.63
C HIS A 134 -0.65 7.47 -0.41
N ASP A 135 0.20 7.64 -1.44
CA ASP A 135 1.65 7.51 -1.30
C ASP A 135 2.25 8.51 -0.28
N LEU A 136 1.59 9.66 -0.04
CA LEU A 136 2.04 10.63 0.96
C LEU A 136 1.77 10.20 2.41
N LEU A 137 0.91 9.18 2.64
CA LEU A 137 0.63 8.67 3.98
C LEU A 137 1.87 8.06 4.64
N SER A 138 2.72 7.42 3.84
CA SER A 138 3.98 6.84 4.32
C SER A 138 4.93 7.89 4.89
N TYR A 139 4.96 9.08 4.29
CA TYR A 139 5.77 10.20 4.77
C TYR A 139 5.10 10.86 5.97
N GLU A 140 3.78 11.00 5.93
CA GLU A 140 3.02 11.55 7.06
C GLU A 140 3.18 10.71 8.32
N VAL A 141 3.20 9.38 8.22
CA VAL A 141 3.43 8.51 9.39
C VAL A 141 4.87 8.63 9.87
N VAL A 142 5.85 8.71 8.98
CA VAL A 142 7.26 8.93 9.36
C VAL A 142 7.42 10.25 10.13
N ASP A 143 6.76 11.31 9.68
CA ASP A 143 6.82 12.63 10.32
C ASP A 143 6.08 12.68 11.67
N ARG A 144 4.97 11.94 11.80
CA ARG A 144 4.14 11.93 13.03
C ARG A 144 4.59 10.90 14.05
N PHE A 145 5.31 9.86 13.65
CA PHE A 145 5.66 8.75 14.52
C PHE A 145 6.72 9.16 15.54
N ASP A 146 6.34 9.09 16.81
CA ASP A 146 7.25 9.26 17.94
C ASP A 146 7.40 7.92 18.66
N LYS A 147 8.63 7.40 18.67
CA LYS A 147 8.94 6.10 19.27
C LYS A 147 8.62 6.04 20.75
N GLN A 148 8.92 7.11 21.51
CA GLN A 148 8.71 7.10 22.95
C GLN A 148 7.22 7.15 23.25
N ALA A 149 6.48 8.02 22.55
CA ALA A 149 5.03 8.08 22.69
C ALA A 149 4.37 6.74 22.35
N PHE A 150 4.84 6.02 21.32
CA PHE A 150 4.34 4.69 21.00
C PHE A 150 4.57 3.69 22.14
N LEU A 151 5.79 3.65 22.68
CA LEU A 151 6.14 2.72 23.77
C LEU A 151 5.36 3.04 25.05
N ASP A 152 5.17 4.31 25.38
CA ASP A 152 4.40 4.75 26.54
C ASP A 152 2.91 4.37 26.43
N ASN A 153 2.39 4.21 25.21
CA ASN A 153 1.00 3.85 24.94
C ASN A 153 0.84 2.38 24.50
N LEU A 154 1.89 1.56 24.56
CA LEU A 154 1.91 0.21 23.98
C LEU A 154 0.81 -0.69 24.57
N ASP A 155 0.60 -0.65 25.88
CA ASP A 155 -0.43 -1.46 26.54
C ASP A 155 -1.84 -1.04 26.12
N HIS A 156 -2.08 0.26 25.96
CA HIS A 156 -3.34 0.76 25.40
C HIS A 156 -3.53 0.27 23.97
N ILE A 157 -2.50 0.40 23.11
CA ILE A 157 -2.55 -0.07 21.72
C ILE A 157 -2.87 -1.56 21.68
N ARG A 158 -2.16 -2.41 22.45
CA ARG A 158 -2.39 -3.86 22.58
C ARG A 158 -3.80 -4.22 23.04
N SER A 159 -4.42 -3.38 23.86
CA SER A 159 -5.79 -3.58 24.36
C SER A 159 -6.87 -3.27 23.31
N THR A 160 -6.50 -2.57 22.24
CA THR A 160 -7.44 -2.13 21.20
C THR A 160 -7.21 -2.87 19.89
N ARG A 161 -8.18 -2.77 18.98
CA ARG A 161 -8.05 -3.26 17.61
C ARG A 161 -8.17 -2.09 16.64
N PRO A 162 -7.55 -2.18 15.45
CA PRO A 162 -7.84 -1.26 14.36
C PRO A 162 -9.33 -1.34 14.00
N ARG A 163 -9.86 -0.24 13.46
CA ARG A 163 -11.23 -0.19 12.90
C ARG A 163 -11.36 -1.12 11.71
N ASP A 164 -12.60 -1.40 11.29
CA ASP A 164 -12.82 -2.27 10.14
C ASP A 164 -12.85 -1.48 8.83
N HIS A 165 -12.08 -1.91 7.83
CA HIS A 165 -12.16 -1.31 6.50
C HIS A 165 -13.55 -1.48 5.85
N GLU A 166 -14.34 -2.46 6.28
CA GLU A 166 -15.73 -2.64 5.84
C GLU A 166 -16.67 -1.50 6.30
N GLU A 167 -16.25 -0.65 7.24
CA GLU A 167 -16.98 0.56 7.61
C GLU A 167 -17.00 1.60 6.47
N TRP A 168 -16.07 1.52 5.52
CA TRP A 168 -15.98 2.46 4.41
C TRP A 168 -16.60 1.93 3.12
N SER A 169 -17.24 2.83 2.38
CA SER A 169 -17.89 2.47 1.11
C SER A 169 -16.88 1.96 0.08
N LYS A 170 -17.20 0.82 -0.52
CA LYS A 170 -16.51 0.24 -1.68
C LYS A 170 -17.38 0.28 -2.95
N ALA A 171 -18.31 1.24 -3.04
CA ALA A 171 -19.29 1.31 -4.14
C ALA A 171 -18.64 1.39 -5.53
N VAL A 172 -17.41 1.90 -5.63
CA VAL A 172 -16.64 1.87 -6.87
C VAL A 172 -16.41 0.44 -7.41
N LEU A 173 -16.36 -0.58 -6.56
CA LEU A 173 -16.24 -1.98 -6.97
C LEU A 173 -17.48 -2.46 -7.73
N GLU A 174 -18.67 -1.92 -7.44
CA GLU A 174 -19.86 -2.21 -8.25
C GLU A 174 -19.72 -1.66 -9.66
N SER A 175 -19.11 -0.48 -9.80
CA SER A 175 -18.83 0.12 -11.11
C SER A 175 -17.84 -0.74 -11.90
N ASN A 176 -16.79 -1.23 -11.23
CA ASN A 176 -15.84 -2.19 -11.82
C ASN A 176 -16.57 -3.47 -12.28
N ARG A 177 -17.37 -4.10 -11.42
CA ARG A 177 -18.10 -5.33 -11.76
C ARG A 177 -19.04 -5.15 -12.96
N LYS A 178 -19.65 -3.98 -13.10
CA LYS A 178 -20.59 -3.67 -14.21
C LYS A 178 -19.91 -3.32 -15.52
N ARG A 179 -18.69 -2.77 -15.50
CA ARG A 179 -18.07 -2.13 -16.69
C ARG A 179 -16.70 -2.68 -17.07
N SER A 180 -16.03 -3.39 -16.18
CA SER A 180 -14.70 -3.90 -16.43
C SER A 180 -14.72 -5.10 -17.36
N LEU A 181 -13.73 -5.14 -18.25
CA LEU A 181 -13.44 -6.26 -19.13
C LEU A 181 -12.79 -7.44 -18.39
N GLN A 182 -12.50 -7.31 -17.09
CA GLN A 182 -11.95 -8.37 -16.23
C GLN A 182 -10.63 -8.96 -16.77
N LEU A 183 -9.78 -8.11 -17.35
CA LEU A 183 -8.59 -8.55 -18.09
C LEU A 183 -7.39 -8.75 -17.17
N LEU A 184 -7.13 -7.82 -16.26
CA LEU A 184 -5.86 -7.71 -15.55
C LEU A 184 -5.96 -8.12 -14.06
N GLY A 185 -5.04 -8.97 -13.64
CA GLY A 185 -4.82 -9.33 -12.24
C GLY A 185 -4.02 -8.28 -11.44
N PRO A 186 -3.94 -8.44 -10.11
CA PRO A 186 -3.32 -7.46 -9.21
C PRO A 186 -1.85 -7.16 -9.55
N THR A 187 -1.05 -8.15 -9.93
CA THR A 187 0.36 -7.96 -10.26
C THR A 187 0.53 -7.06 -11.48
N ASN A 188 -0.27 -7.30 -12.52
CA ASN A 188 -0.21 -6.49 -13.74
C ASN A 188 -0.73 -5.08 -13.52
N ILE A 189 -1.77 -4.90 -12.68
CA ILE A 189 -2.25 -3.56 -12.33
C ILE A 189 -1.16 -2.79 -11.56
N VAL A 190 -0.53 -3.37 -10.54
CA VAL A 190 0.58 -2.71 -9.80
C VAL A 190 1.67 -2.26 -10.77
N MET A 191 2.04 -3.12 -11.71
CA MET A 191 3.03 -2.76 -12.74
C MET A 191 2.60 -1.57 -13.60
N LEU A 192 1.32 -1.52 -13.99
CA LEU A 192 0.78 -0.39 -14.74
C LEU A 192 0.73 0.89 -13.88
N VAL A 193 0.39 0.80 -12.60
CA VAL A 193 0.44 1.95 -11.66
C VAL A 193 1.85 2.53 -11.65
N VAL A 194 2.82 1.66 -11.37
CA VAL A 194 4.23 2.04 -11.27
C VAL A 194 4.75 2.60 -12.60
N MET A 195 4.35 2.02 -13.74
CA MET A 195 4.70 2.52 -15.06
C MET A 195 4.07 3.90 -15.33
N THR A 196 2.78 4.10 -15.01
CA THR A 196 2.07 5.38 -15.16
C THR A 196 2.73 6.47 -14.33
N ILE A 197 3.08 6.21 -13.06
CA ILE A 197 3.84 7.15 -12.22
C ILE A 197 5.20 7.43 -12.87
N THR A 198 5.90 6.39 -13.32
CA THR A 198 7.21 6.52 -13.99
C THR A 198 7.15 7.30 -15.30
N VAL A 199 6.00 7.37 -15.99
CA VAL A 199 5.82 8.18 -17.21
C VAL A 199 5.39 9.61 -16.86
N PHE A 200 4.36 9.78 -16.03
CA PHE A 200 3.71 11.07 -15.84
C PHE A 200 4.19 11.88 -14.63
N GLY A 201 4.67 11.24 -13.56
CA GLY A 201 5.12 11.96 -12.36
C GLY A 201 6.39 12.76 -12.62
N ASP A 202 6.58 13.91 -11.98
CA ASP A 202 7.88 14.57 -11.98
C ASP A 202 8.94 13.70 -11.27
N LEU A 203 10.22 14.07 -11.39
CA LEU A 203 11.31 13.29 -10.79
C LEU A 203 11.14 13.11 -9.27
N LYS A 204 10.75 14.17 -8.54
CA LYS A 204 10.58 14.10 -7.08
C LYS A 204 9.43 13.16 -6.73
N THR A 205 8.25 13.36 -7.34
CA THR A 205 7.09 12.49 -7.13
C THR A 205 7.39 11.04 -7.46
N THR A 206 8.08 10.77 -8.57
CA THR A 206 8.42 9.41 -8.99
C THR A 206 9.36 8.74 -7.98
N ILE A 207 10.38 9.45 -7.48
CA ILE A 207 11.29 8.92 -6.45
C ILE A 207 10.54 8.70 -5.14
N THR A 208 9.69 9.64 -4.73
CA THR A 208 8.92 9.59 -3.49
C THR A 208 7.97 8.38 -3.48
N ALA A 209 7.18 8.20 -4.54
CA ALA A 209 6.24 7.09 -4.66
C ALA A 209 6.95 5.72 -4.69
N LEU A 210 8.05 5.60 -5.45
CA LEU A 210 8.74 4.32 -5.64
C LEU A 210 9.64 3.90 -4.47
N ASN A 211 9.87 4.77 -3.48
CA ASN A 211 10.73 4.50 -2.32
C ASN A 211 9.98 4.59 -0.98
N SER A 212 8.65 4.50 -1.01
CA SER A 212 7.74 4.64 0.13
C SER A 212 7.84 3.55 1.22
N PHE A 213 8.93 2.79 1.29
CA PHE A 213 9.08 1.62 2.18
C PHE A 213 9.46 1.95 3.64
N GLY A 214 9.72 3.23 3.94
CA GLY A 214 10.09 3.67 5.29
C GLY A 214 8.96 3.48 6.31
N SER A 215 7.72 3.71 5.90
CA SER A 215 6.54 3.51 6.75
C SER A 215 6.33 2.03 7.08
N ASP A 216 6.48 1.14 6.11
CA ASP A 216 6.37 -0.31 6.31
C ASP A 216 7.39 -0.81 7.35
N SER A 217 8.61 -0.27 7.34
CA SER A 217 9.63 -0.59 8.35
C SER A 217 9.23 -0.13 9.75
N ILE A 218 8.64 1.06 9.89
CA ILE A 218 8.09 1.55 11.16
C ILE A 218 6.96 0.64 11.62
N LEU A 219 6.00 0.34 10.73
CA LEU A 219 4.85 -0.51 11.00
C LEU A 219 5.30 -1.91 11.43
N LEU A 220 6.24 -2.54 10.71
CA LEU A 220 6.82 -3.83 11.08
C LEU A 220 7.43 -3.80 12.48
N TRP A 221 8.22 -2.77 12.78
CA TRP A 221 8.81 -2.61 14.11
C TRP A 221 7.72 -2.48 15.21
N CYS A 222 6.70 -1.65 14.97
CA CYS A 222 5.58 -1.46 15.90
C CYS A 222 4.82 -2.76 16.14
N VAL A 223 4.50 -3.51 15.09
CA VAL A 223 3.74 -4.76 15.19
C VAL A 223 4.57 -5.83 15.92
N LYS A 224 5.87 -5.92 15.65
CA LYS A 224 6.77 -6.79 16.42
C LYS A 224 6.80 -6.42 17.90
N ARG A 225 6.70 -5.13 18.24
CA ARG A 225 6.56 -4.69 19.65
C ARG A 225 5.20 -5.00 20.24
N ILE A 226 4.12 -4.84 19.50
CA ILE A 226 2.77 -5.22 19.94
C ILE A 226 2.74 -6.72 20.30
N TYR A 227 3.36 -7.58 19.49
CA TYR A 227 3.39 -9.04 19.70
C TYR A 227 4.66 -9.56 20.38
N GLU A 228 5.36 -8.73 21.15
CA GLU A 228 6.52 -9.19 21.93
C GLU A 228 6.09 -10.32 22.89
N GLY A 229 6.80 -11.45 22.85
CA GLY A 229 6.45 -12.68 23.58
C GLY A 229 5.55 -13.67 22.84
N ASN A 230 5.16 -13.39 21.59
CA ASN A 230 4.46 -14.35 20.70
C ASN A 230 5.39 -14.84 19.57
N ASP A 231 6.15 -15.91 19.82
CA ASP A 231 7.17 -16.41 18.89
C ASP A 231 6.63 -16.80 17.51
N ALA A 232 5.40 -17.31 17.43
CA ALA A 232 4.77 -17.68 16.16
C ALA A 232 4.56 -16.44 15.29
N VAL A 233 3.95 -15.38 15.85
CA VAL A 233 3.74 -14.12 15.13
C VAL A 233 5.06 -13.43 14.81
N GLN A 234 6.05 -13.46 15.72
CA GLN A 234 7.37 -12.89 15.44
C GLN A 234 8.04 -13.57 14.23
N THR A 235 7.96 -14.90 14.16
CA THR A 235 8.52 -15.69 13.06
C THR A 235 7.83 -15.39 11.73
N ASP A 236 6.50 -15.25 11.74
CA ASP A 236 5.74 -14.88 10.53
C ASP A 236 6.12 -13.47 10.04
N LEU A 237 6.29 -12.51 10.97
CA LEU A 237 6.71 -11.15 10.65
C LEU A 237 8.15 -11.07 10.11
N ASP A 238 9.01 -12.04 10.41
CA ASP A 238 10.38 -12.07 9.88
C ASP A 238 10.43 -12.27 8.36
N PHE A 239 9.40 -12.88 7.75
CA PHE A 239 9.28 -12.99 6.29
C PHE A 239 9.01 -11.65 5.58
N PHE A 240 8.67 -10.60 6.35
CA PHE A 240 8.46 -9.24 5.86
C PHE A 240 9.63 -8.31 6.18
N MET A 241 10.71 -8.80 6.79
CA MET A 241 11.94 -8.02 6.91
C MET A 241 12.45 -7.64 5.52
N GLN A 242 12.40 -6.34 5.21
CA GLN A 242 12.82 -5.82 3.91
C GLN A 242 14.32 -6.05 3.67
N GLU A 243 14.69 -6.37 2.43
CA GLU A 243 16.08 -6.48 1.97
C GLU A 243 16.85 -5.17 2.17
N VAL A 244 18.18 -5.27 2.34
CA VAL A 244 19.07 -4.12 2.64
C VAL A 244 19.00 -3.01 1.58
N SER A 245 18.64 -3.35 0.33
CA SER A 245 18.42 -2.36 -0.75
C SER A 245 17.21 -1.47 -0.54
N ASN A 246 16.22 -1.90 0.26
CA ASN A 246 14.97 -1.18 0.51
C ASN A 246 14.98 -0.46 1.87
N ARG A 247 16.06 -0.62 2.68
CA ARG A 247 16.23 0.06 3.96
C ARG A 247 16.96 1.40 3.78
N GLY A 248 16.18 2.49 3.86
CA GLY A 248 16.67 3.82 4.20
C GLY A 248 17.14 4.71 3.04
N HIS A 249 17.40 5.98 3.41
CA HIS A 249 17.78 7.08 2.51
C HIS A 249 19.04 6.86 1.68
N TYR A 250 19.88 5.87 2.01
CA TYR A 250 21.21 5.67 1.43
C TYR A 250 21.24 4.71 0.23
N ASN A 251 20.22 3.86 0.06
CA ASN A 251 20.10 2.87 -1.03
C ASN A 251 18.86 3.06 -1.90
N SER A 252 18.19 4.22 -1.83
CA SER A 252 16.98 4.53 -2.61
C SER A 252 17.32 4.73 -4.10
N SER A 253 17.62 3.62 -4.76
CA SER A 253 17.87 3.64 -6.18
C SER A 253 16.56 3.57 -6.93
N ALA A 254 16.18 4.71 -7.50
CA ALA A 254 15.15 4.77 -8.53
C ALA A 254 15.55 4.03 -9.82
N PHE A 255 16.65 3.26 -9.85
CA PHE A 255 17.03 2.29 -10.89
C PHE A 255 16.80 0.80 -10.52
N PHE A 256 16.54 0.48 -9.23
CA PHE A 256 16.35 -0.92 -8.77
C PHE A 256 14.96 -1.24 -8.20
N SER A 257 14.03 -0.28 -8.13
CA SER A 257 12.65 -0.59 -7.68
C SER A 257 12.02 -1.70 -8.52
N ASN A 258 11.49 -2.72 -7.84
CA ASN A 258 10.84 -3.88 -8.43
C ASN A 258 9.33 -3.81 -8.11
N PRO A 259 8.44 -3.63 -9.09
CA PRO A 259 7.00 -3.57 -8.86
C PRO A 259 6.43 -4.82 -8.16
N SER A 260 7.06 -5.99 -8.33
CA SER A 260 6.65 -7.21 -7.64
C SER A 260 6.99 -7.17 -6.15
N GLN A 261 8.06 -6.46 -5.77
CA GLN A 261 8.39 -6.22 -4.35
C GLN A 261 7.40 -5.25 -3.71
N TYR A 262 6.92 -4.24 -4.44
CA TYR A 262 5.87 -3.34 -3.93
C TYR A 262 4.60 -4.10 -3.55
N LEU A 263 4.09 -4.96 -4.44
CA LEU A 263 2.91 -5.77 -4.13
C LEU A 263 3.11 -6.64 -2.87
N TYR A 264 4.28 -7.25 -2.71
CA TYR A 264 4.54 -8.17 -1.59
C TYR A 264 4.86 -7.45 -0.26
N TYR A 265 5.79 -6.50 -0.27
CA TYR A 265 6.29 -5.88 0.97
C TYR A 265 5.43 -4.72 1.47
N HIS A 266 4.48 -4.26 0.67
CA HIS A 266 3.60 -3.15 1.03
C HIS A 266 2.13 -3.63 1.10
N ILE A 267 1.52 -3.97 -0.04
CA ILE A 267 0.09 -4.36 -0.09
C ILE A 267 -0.18 -5.65 0.70
N VAL A 268 0.59 -6.71 0.46
CA VAL A 268 0.39 -7.98 1.18
C VAL A 268 0.78 -7.87 2.64
N PHE A 269 1.81 -7.09 2.93
CA PHE A 269 2.23 -6.82 4.31
C PHE A 269 1.11 -6.14 5.12
N ASP A 270 0.49 -5.09 4.57
CA ASP A 270 -0.65 -4.42 5.20
C ASP A 270 -1.81 -5.38 5.49
N GLU A 271 -2.18 -6.23 4.51
CA GLU A 271 -3.24 -7.22 4.69
C GLU A 271 -2.92 -8.22 5.81
N VAL A 272 -1.67 -8.69 5.89
CA VAL A 272 -1.23 -9.62 6.94
C VAL A 272 -1.24 -8.94 8.32
N VAL A 273 -0.68 -7.74 8.43
CA VAL A 273 -0.65 -6.98 9.68
C VAL A 273 -2.07 -6.65 10.16
N TYR A 274 -2.93 -6.22 9.24
CA TYR A 274 -4.33 -5.94 9.56
C TYR A 274 -5.07 -7.19 10.07
N ASP A 275 -4.91 -8.32 9.38
CA ASP A 275 -5.55 -9.58 9.80
C ASP A 275 -5.02 -10.03 11.17
N LEU A 276 -3.71 -9.95 11.39
CA LEU A 276 -3.07 -10.23 12.68
C LEU A 276 -3.70 -9.37 13.79
N LEU A 277 -3.65 -8.04 13.67
CA LEU A 277 -4.17 -7.10 14.69
C LEU A 277 -5.68 -7.25 14.96
N ARG A 278 -6.46 -7.76 13.99
CA ARG A 278 -7.90 -7.99 14.15
C ARG A 278 -8.22 -9.33 14.80
N ARG A 279 -7.43 -10.38 14.52
CA ARG A 279 -7.77 -11.78 14.87
C ARG A 279 -6.94 -12.34 16.02
N VAL A 280 -5.66 -12.00 16.10
CA VAL A 280 -4.75 -12.56 17.09
C VAL A 280 -4.63 -11.59 18.26
N PRO A 281 -5.06 -11.94 19.48
CA PRO A 281 -4.82 -11.07 20.63
C PRO A 281 -3.31 -11.04 20.96
N PRO A 282 -2.73 -9.87 21.28
CA PRO A 282 -1.37 -9.80 21.80
C PRO A 282 -1.23 -10.56 23.12
N VAL A 283 -0.03 -11.06 23.40
CA VAL A 283 0.27 -11.66 24.71
C VAL A 283 0.29 -10.53 25.75
N PRO A 284 -0.38 -10.69 26.92
CA PRO A 284 -0.32 -9.67 27.97
C PRO A 284 1.12 -9.40 28.38
N HIS A 285 1.49 -8.13 28.54
CA HIS A 285 2.81 -7.79 29.07
C HIS A 285 2.92 -8.40 30.47
N GLN A 286 3.77 -9.42 30.64
CA GLN A 286 4.18 -9.81 31.98
C GLN A 286 5.08 -8.66 32.46
N ALA A 287 4.63 -7.94 33.48
CA ALA A 287 5.47 -6.98 34.17
C ALA A 287 6.63 -7.76 34.81
N THR A 288 7.82 -7.62 34.25
CA THR A 288 9.08 -8.08 34.87
C THR A 288 9.60 -7.03 35.84
#